data_AF-A0A6L6CUD9-F1
#
_entry.id   AF-A0A6L6CUD9-F1
#
_cell.length_a   1.000
_cell.length_b   1.000
_cell.length_c   1.000
_cell.angle_alpha   90.00
_cell.angle_beta   90.00
_cell.angle_gamma   90.00
#
_symmetry.space_group_name_H-M   'P 1'
#
loop_
_entity.id
_entity.type
_entity.pdbx_description
1 polymer ?
#
loop_
_entity_poly.entity_id
_entity_poly.type
_entity_poly.pdbx_seq_one_letter_code
_entity_poly.pdbx_strand_id
1 'polypeptide(L)'
;MADSSTDQKLLQVDGLTVDFFTRAGTVHAVRAASFHVNKGETLGIVGESGSGKSVTAQAILGLTELPGKVVAGQVRWRGEQIIGDDQDAPNRIAKIRGREISMIFQDPMTSLNPVLTIGDQIAEVVRHHLKYNKQRARERAIELLDLVG
;
A
#
# COMPACT_ATOMS: atom_id res chain seq x y z
N MET A 1 31.43 6.38 14.05
CA MET A 1 30.22 7.10 14.51
C MET A 1 29.03 6.25 14.10
N ALA A 2 28.32 5.67 15.06
CA ALA A 2 27.17 4.81 14.78
C ALA A 2 26.03 5.68 14.22
N ASP A 3 25.49 5.25 13.08
CA ASP A 3 24.47 5.95 12.32
C ASP A 3 23.15 5.98 13.11
N SER A 4 22.75 7.15 13.61
CA SER A 4 21.51 7.35 14.39
C SER A 4 20.26 7.40 13.51
N SER A 5 20.29 6.79 12.31
CA SER A 5 19.24 6.86 11.29
C SER A 5 18.19 5.75 11.43
N THR A 6 18.41 4.74 12.28
CA THR A 6 17.59 3.52 12.36
C THR A 6 16.31 3.67 13.17
N ASP A 7 16.13 4.76 13.94
CA ASP A 7 14.92 4.98 14.76
C ASP A 7 13.85 5.84 14.06
N GLN A 8 14.05 6.15 12.77
CA GLN A 8 13.03 6.85 11.99
C GLN A 8 11.92 5.88 11.57
N LYS A 9 10.83 5.84 12.34
CA LYS A 9 9.59 5.13 11.99
C LYS A 9 8.98 5.71 10.71
N LEU A 10 9.00 4.96 9.62
CA LEU A 10 8.37 5.34 8.36
C LEU A 10 6.89 4.96 8.34
N LEU A 11 6.56 3.75 8.76
CA LEU A 11 5.19 3.27 8.86
C LEU A 11 4.90 2.95 10.31
N GLN A 12 3.75 3.40 10.81
CA GLN A 12 3.23 3.02 12.12
C GLN A 12 1.79 2.54 11.96
N VAL A 13 1.49 1.40 12.53
CA VAL A 13 0.16 0.80 12.57
C VAL A 13 -0.19 0.63 14.04
N ASP A 14 -1.27 1.27 14.50
CA ASP A 14 -1.71 1.20 15.89
C ASP A 14 -3.14 0.69 15.96
N GLY A 15 -3.33 -0.51 16.54
CA GLY A 15 -4.64 -1.07 16.84
C GLY A 15 -5.52 -1.33 15.61
N LEU A 16 -4.92 -1.55 14.43
CA LEU A 16 -5.65 -1.74 13.18
C LEU A 16 -6.60 -2.93 13.30
N THR A 17 -7.89 -2.66 13.12
CA THR A 17 -8.96 -3.66 13.22
C THR A 17 -9.82 -3.60 11.97
N VAL A 18 -10.01 -4.76 11.33
CA VAL A 18 -10.71 -4.89 10.05
C VAL A 18 -11.77 -5.96 10.17
N ASP A 19 -13.01 -5.58 9.92
CA ASP A 19 -14.19 -6.44 9.97
C ASP A 19 -14.83 -6.55 8.59
N PHE A 20 -15.31 -7.74 8.24
CA PHE A 20 -16.14 -7.99 7.06
C PHE A 20 -17.58 -8.29 7.48
N PHE A 21 -18.52 -7.48 7.01
CA PHE A 21 -19.94 -7.61 7.34
C PHE A 21 -20.65 -8.52 6.32
N THR A 22 -20.67 -9.82 6.60
CA THR A 22 -21.28 -10.81 5.71
C THR A 22 -22.72 -11.13 6.15
N ARG A 23 -23.50 -11.77 5.28
CA ARG A 23 -24.84 -12.26 5.62
C ARG A 23 -24.84 -13.31 6.74
N ALA A 24 -23.73 -14.03 6.91
CA ALA A 24 -23.56 -15.06 7.94
C ALA A 24 -23.06 -14.50 9.28
N GLY A 25 -22.80 -13.19 9.34
CA GLY A 25 -22.26 -12.50 10.51
C GLY A 25 -20.96 -11.75 10.21
N THR A 26 -20.43 -11.11 11.24
CA THR A 26 -19.18 -10.35 11.17
C THR A 26 -17.98 -11.27 11.24
N VAL A 27 -17.09 -11.18 10.24
CA VAL A 27 -15.79 -11.85 10.25
C VAL A 27 -14.73 -10.83 10.67
N HIS A 28 -14.10 -11.07 11.83
CA HIS A 28 -13.01 -10.25 12.35
C HIS A 28 -11.68 -10.67 11.72
N ALA A 29 -11.35 -10.08 10.57
CA ALA A 29 -10.19 -10.48 9.77
C ALA A 29 -8.86 -9.99 10.36
N VAL A 30 -8.85 -8.82 11.01
CA VAL A 30 -7.68 -8.27 11.72
C VAL A 30 -8.15 -7.70 13.05
N ARG A 31 -7.46 -8.03 14.15
CA ARG A 31 -7.84 -7.62 15.51
C ARG A 31 -6.70 -6.86 16.16
N ALA A 32 -6.87 -5.55 16.32
CA ALA A 32 -5.94 -4.65 17.02
C ALA A 32 -4.45 -4.85 16.67
N ALA A 33 -4.14 -5.01 15.38
CA ALA A 33 -2.75 -5.21 14.95
C ALA A 33 -1.94 -3.92 15.15
N SER A 34 -0.79 -4.05 15.82
CA SER A 34 0.12 -2.93 16.10
C SER A 34 1.55 -3.29 15.77
N PHE A 35 2.19 -2.51 14.90
CA PHE A 35 3.59 -2.65 14.53
C PHE A 35 4.11 -1.39 13.85
N HIS A 36 5.42 -1.32 13.61
CA HIS A 36 6.01 -0.25 12.83
C HIS A 36 7.08 -0.79 11.88
N VAL A 37 7.48 0.03 10.91
CA VAL A 37 8.61 -0.22 10.02
C VAL A 37 9.48 1.02 10.01
N ASN A 38 10.74 0.86 10.40
CA ASN A 38 11.74 1.91 10.37
C ASN A 38 12.32 2.10 8.96
N LYS A 39 13.01 3.21 8.76
CA LYS A 39 13.73 3.46 7.51
C LYS A 39 14.79 2.38 7.27
N GLY A 40 14.73 1.73 6.12
CA GLY A 40 15.64 0.65 5.75
C GLY A 40 15.31 -0.71 6.39
N GLU A 41 14.25 -0.80 7.18
CA GLU A 41 13.79 -2.05 7.78
C GLU A 41 12.94 -2.85 6.79
N THR A 42 13.07 -4.18 6.84
CA THR A 42 12.17 -5.11 6.16
C THR A 42 11.37 -5.87 7.21
N LEU A 43 10.04 -5.74 7.15
CA LEU A 43 9.13 -6.46 8.03
C LEU A 43 8.41 -7.57 7.26
N GLY A 44 8.47 -8.79 7.78
CA GLY A 44 7.72 -9.94 7.27
C GLY A 44 6.50 -10.24 8.14
N ILE A 45 5.33 -10.44 7.51
CA ILE A 45 4.12 -10.92 8.18
C ILE A 45 3.86 -12.36 7.72
N VAL A 46 3.90 -13.31 8.66
CA VAL A 46 3.74 -14.75 8.40
C VAL A 46 2.56 -15.32 9.16
N GLY A 47 1.98 -16.42 8.65
CA GLY A 47 0.82 -17.07 9.24
C GLY A 47 0.08 -17.94 8.23
N GLU A 48 -0.89 -18.73 8.69
CA GLU A 48 -1.68 -19.64 7.86
C GLU A 48 -2.57 -18.92 6.84
N SER A 49 -3.05 -19.64 5.82
CA SER A 49 -4.03 -19.08 4.88
C SER A 49 -5.26 -18.56 5.64
N GLY A 50 -5.75 -17.37 5.27
CA GLY A 50 -6.90 -16.74 5.94
C GLY A 50 -6.58 -15.99 7.25
N SER A 51 -5.33 -15.97 7.73
CA SER A 51 -4.95 -15.29 8.98
C SER A 51 -4.97 -13.75 8.96
N GLY A 52 -5.48 -13.12 7.89
CA GLY A 52 -5.58 -11.66 7.78
C GLY A 52 -4.33 -10.93 7.24
N LYS A 53 -3.31 -11.64 6.74
CA LYS A 53 -2.08 -11.02 6.19
C LYS A 53 -2.35 -10.06 5.04
N SER A 54 -3.01 -10.55 3.98
CA SER A 54 -3.34 -9.74 2.81
C SER A 54 -4.30 -8.60 3.18
N VAL A 55 -5.26 -8.87 4.06
CA VAL A 55 -6.20 -7.86 4.58
C VAL A 55 -5.46 -6.75 5.31
N THR A 56 -4.47 -7.09 6.14
CA THR A 56 -3.63 -6.11 6.85
C THR A 56 -2.88 -5.21 5.87
N ALA A 57 -2.22 -5.80 4.86
CA ALA A 57 -1.50 -5.05 3.84
C ALA A 57 -2.41 -4.13 3.02
N GLN A 58 -3.59 -4.61 2.61
CA GLN A 58 -4.58 -3.82 1.88
C GLN A 58 -5.15 -2.69 2.73
N ALA A 59 -5.46 -2.95 4.00
CA ALA A 59 -6.03 -1.95 4.92
C ALA A 59 -5.07 -0.80 5.19
N ILE A 60 -3.77 -1.07 5.30
CA ILE A 60 -2.72 -0.04 5.44
C ILE A 60 -2.72 0.94 4.28
N LEU A 61 -3.08 0.48 3.08
CA LEU A 61 -3.16 1.28 1.85
C LEU A 61 -4.57 1.80 1.53
N GLY A 62 -5.54 1.61 2.42
CA GLY A 62 -6.93 2.00 2.17
C GLY A 62 -7.54 1.27 0.97
N LEU A 63 -7.12 0.02 0.75
CA LEU A 63 -7.58 -0.86 -0.32
C LEU A 63 -8.50 -1.98 0.21
N THR A 64 -9.06 -1.81 1.40
CA THR A 64 -10.05 -2.75 1.94
C THR A 64 -11.31 -2.73 1.07
N GLU A 65 -11.59 -3.84 0.41
CA GLU A 65 -12.77 -4.00 -0.43
C GLU A 65 -14.02 -4.28 0.41
N LEU A 66 -15.19 -3.88 -0.11
CA LEU A 66 -16.47 -4.26 0.49
C LEU A 66 -16.66 -5.79 0.45
N PRO A 67 -17.25 -6.41 1.48
CA PRO A 67 -17.90 -5.81 2.65
C PRO A 67 -16.96 -5.52 3.84
N GLY A 68 -15.65 -5.47 3.60
CA GLY A 68 -14.63 -5.14 4.59
C GLY A 68 -14.60 -3.66 4.96
N LYS A 69 -14.26 -3.37 6.23
CA LYS A 69 -14.08 -2.01 6.74
C LYS A 69 -13.02 -1.98 7.84
N VAL A 70 -12.17 -0.95 7.82
CA VAL A 70 -11.37 -0.58 8.99
C VAL A 70 -12.31 0.02 10.04
N VAL A 71 -12.51 -0.70 11.14
CA VAL A 71 -13.46 -0.31 12.19
C VAL A 71 -12.80 0.37 13.38
N ALA A 72 -11.50 0.17 13.56
CA ALA A 72 -10.70 0.84 14.59
C ALA A 72 -9.22 0.86 14.21
N GLY A 73 -8.47 1.71 14.92
CA GLY A 73 -7.04 1.89 14.75
C GLY A 73 -6.70 2.95 13.70
N GLN A 74 -5.40 3.20 13.57
CA GLN A 74 -4.86 4.23 12.69
C GLN A 74 -3.54 3.78 12.08
N VAL A 75 -3.24 4.35 10.91
CA VAL A 75 -1.96 4.15 10.22
C VAL A 75 -1.33 5.50 9.97
N ARG A 76 -0.05 5.64 10.30
CA ARG A 76 0.75 6.85 10.01
C ARG A 76 1.89 6.54 9.05
N TRP A 77 2.07 7.42 8.08
CA TRP A 77 3.24 7.47 7.20
C TRP A 77 4.08 8.69 7.55
N ARG A 78 5.33 8.48 7.98
CA ARG A 78 6.27 9.53 8.45
C ARG A 78 5.64 10.48 9.49
N GLY A 79 4.84 9.92 10.40
CA GLY A 79 4.14 10.66 11.44
C GLY A 79 2.79 11.28 11.02
N GLU A 80 2.43 11.24 9.75
CA GLU A 80 1.17 11.78 9.24
C GLU A 80 0.11 10.66 9.14
N GLN A 81 -1.07 10.86 9.74
CA GLN A 81 -2.15 9.85 9.72
C GLN A 81 -2.74 9.69 8.32
N ILE A 82 -2.72 8.48 7.77
CA ILE A 82 -3.22 8.15 6.43
C ILE A 82 -4.44 7.24 6.45
N ILE A 83 -4.68 6.55 7.56
CA ILE A 83 -5.90 5.78 7.84
C ILE A 83 -6.32 6.09 9.28
N GLY A 84 -7.62 6.28 9.51
CA GLY A 84 -8.21 6.51 10.83
C GLY A 84 -9.41 7.45 10.75
N ASP A 85 -9.68 8.17 11.84
CA ASP A 85 -10.80 9.09 12.04
C ASP A 85 -10.57 10.51 11.49
N ASP A 86 -9.36 10.85 11.06
CA ASP A 86 -9.05 12.12 10.43
C ASP A 86 -9.76 12.29 9.07
N GLN A 87 -10.47 13.41 8.92
CA GLN A 87 -11.28 13.72 7.74
C GLN A 87 -10.48 13.85 6.44
N ASP A 88 -9.20 14.21 6.53
CA ASP A 88 -8.33 14.41 5.37
C ASP A 88 -7.43 13.18 5.08
N ALA A 89 -7.52 12.14 5.90
CA ALA A 89 -6.84 10.86 5.64
C ALA A 89 -7.08 10.29 4.22
N PRO A 90 -8.32 10.32 3.65
CA PRO A 90 -8.55 9.87 2.28
C PRO A 90 -7.77 10.64 1.20
N ASN A 91 -7.60 11.96 1.38
CA ASN A 91 -6.83 12.77 0.44
C ASN A 91 -5.32 12.51 0.58
N ARG A 92 -4.84 12.33 1.81
CA ARG A 92 -3.43 12.05 2.07
C ARG A 92 -3.00 10.70 1.52
N ILE A 93 -3.78 9.65 1.78
CA ILE A 93 -3.47 8.33 1.24
C ILE A 93 -3.50 8.32 -0.29
N ALA A 94 -4.41 9.08 -0.92
CA ALA A 94 -4.43 9.23 -2.37
C ALA A 94 -3.14 9.85 -2.94
N LYS A 95 -2.52 10.81 -2.24
CA LYS A 95 -1.26 11.46 -2.66
C LYS A 95 -0.01 10.58 -2.46
N ILE A 96 -0.11 9.57 -1.60
CA ILE A 96 0.99 8.69 -1.19
C ILE A 96 1.02 7.42 -2.04
N ARG A 97 -0.15 6.87 -2.39
CA ARG A 97 -0.27 5.70 -3.27
C ARG A 97 0.42 5.92 -4.61
N GLY A 98 1.20 4.93 -5.05
CA GLY A 98 1.92 4.91 -6.32
C GLY A 98 3.17 5.79 -6.37
N ARG A 99 3.28 6.81 -5.51
CA ARG A 99 4.43 7.73 -5.46
C ARG A 99 5.41 7.43 -4.33
N GLU A 100 4.89 7.13 -3.14
CA GLU A 100 5.69 6.89 -1.92
C GLU A 100 5.50 5.46 -1.41
N ILE A 101 4.28 4.90 -1.54
CA ILE A 101 3.99 3.51 -1.19
C ILE A 101 3.25 2.85 -2.35
N SER A 102 3.73 1.67 -2.74
CA SER A 102 3.17 0.86 -3.83
C SER A 102 2.98 -0.57 -3.35
N MET A 103 1.99 -1.26 -3.93
CA MET A 103 1.70 -2.67 -3.64
C MET A 103 1.94 -3.49 -4.91
N ILE A 104 2.55 -4.67 -4.73
CA ILE A 104 2.58 -5.72 -5.74
C ILE A 104 1.56 -6.76 -5.30
N PHE A 105 0.53 -6.97 -6.12
CA PHE A 105 -0.56 -7.90 -5.81
C PHE A 105 -0.14 -9.35 -6.06
N GLN A 106 -0.78 -10.29 -5.34
CA GLN A 106 -0.48 -11.72 -5.46
C GLN A 106 -0.88 -12.31 -6.81
N ASP A 107 -1.92 -11.76 -7.46
CA ASP A 107 -2.36 -12.16 -8.79
C ASP A 107 -1.93 -11.10 -9.83
N PRO A 108 -0.84 -11.33 -10.58
CA PRO A 108 -0.33 -10.36 -11.54
C PRO A 108 -1.25 -10.19 -12.76
N MET A 109 -2.05 -11.19 -13.11
CA MET A 109 -2.90 -11.16 -14.31
C MET A 109 -4.07 -10.19 -14.15
N THR A 110 -4.50 -9.96 -12.90
CA THR A 110 -5.55 -8.98 -12.59
C THR A 110 -5.07 -7.52 -12.66
N SER A 111 -3.75 -7.29 -12.66
CA SER A 111 -3.18 -5.95 -12.57
C SER A 111 -2.78 -5.34 -13.92
N LEU A 112 -2.76 -6.15 -15.00
CA LEU A 112 -2.38 -5.71 -16.34
C LEU A 112 -3.58 -5.65 -17.27
N ASN A 113 -3.68 -4.59 -18.06
CA ASN A 113 -4.63 -4.48 -19.14
C ASN A 113 -4.09 -5.18 -20.40
N PRO A 114 -4.70 -6.28 -20.87
CA PRO A 114 -4.19 -7.06 -22.00
C PRO A 114 -4.26 -6.32 -23.34
N VAL A 115 -5.01 -5.21 -23.42
CA VAL A 115 -5.16 -4.40 -24.63
C VAL A 115 -4.03 -3.36 -24.76
N LEU A 116 -3.24 -3.14 -23.70
CA LEU A 116 -2.16 -2.15 -23.68
C LEU A 116 -0.79 -2.82 -23.66
N THR A 117 0.20 -2.22 -24.32
CA THR A 117 1.58 -2.71 -24.23
C THR A 117 2.13 -2.50 -22.82
N ILE A 118 3.09 -3.33 -22.40
CA ILE A 118 3.73 -3.17 -21.08
C ILE A 118 4.36 -1.78 -20.92
N GLY A 119 4.96 -1.26 -21.98
CA GLY A 119 5.62 0.05 -21.98
C GLY A 119 4.61 1.19 -21.80
N ASP A 120 3.43 1.10 -22.45
CA ASP A 120 2.38 2.11 -22.31
C ASP A 120 1.79 2.12 -20.90
N GLN A 121 1.56 0.95 -20.30
CA GLN A 121 1.03 0.84 -18.93
C GLN A 121 2.02 1.39 -17.90
N ILE A 122 3.31 1.08 -18.02
CA ILE A 122 4.35 1.62 -17.14
C ILE A 122 4.46 3.14 -17.33
N ALA A 123 4.47 3.63 -18.58
CA ALA A 123 4.55 5.05 -18.87
C ALA A 123 3.33 5.82 -18.34
N GLU A 124 2.13 5.25 -18.39
CA GLU A 124 0.91 5.85 -17.82
C GLU A 124 1.03 6.08 -16.32
N VAL A 125 1.48 5.07 -15.57
CA VAL A 125 1.72 5.17 -14.12
C VAL A 125 2.76 6.25 -13.81
N VAL A 126 3.87 6.26 -14.55
CA VAL A 126 4.92 7.28 -14.42
C VAL A 126 4.36 8.69 -14.65
N ARG A 127 3.54 8.89 -15.69
CA ARG A 127 2.93 10.20 -15.96
C ARG A 127 2.01 10.64 -14.84
N HIS A 128 1.17 9.73 -14.35
CA HIS A 128 0.17 10.03 -13.35
C HIS A 128 0.80 10.42 -12.00
N HIS A 129 1.84 9.69 -11.58
CA HIS A 129 2.43 9.88 -10.25
C HIS A 129 3.66 10.79 -10.21
N LEU A 130 4.44 10.88 -11.31
CA LEU A 130 5.66 11.70 -11.37
C LEU A 130 5.51 12.99 -12.20
N LYS A 131 4.34 13.23 -12.80
CA LYS A 131 4.04 14.41 -13.64
C LYS A 131 4.98 14.58 -14.82
N TYR A 132 5.53 13.47 -15.33
CA TYR A 132 6.40 13.49 -16.51
C TYR A 132 5.60 13.76 -17.79
N ASN A 133 6.23 14.41 -18.76
CA ASN A 133 5.68 14.50 -20.10
C ASN A 133 5.74 13.13 -20.81
N LYS A 134 5.05 12.99 -21.94
CA LYS A 134 4.93 11.71 -22.66
C LYS A 134 6.30 11.11 -23.03
N GLN A 135 7.22 11.93 -23.50
CA GLN A 135 8.55 11.48 -23.91
C GLN A 135 9.35 10.96 -22.72
N ARG A 136 9.43 11.75 -21.65
CA ARG A 136 10.17 11.40 -20.43
C ARG A 136 9.60 10.17 -19.73
N ALA A 137 8.27 9.99 -19.77
CA ALA A 137 7.63 8.81 -19.22
C ALA A 137 7.96 7.54 -20.02
N ARG A 138 8.05 7.64 -21.35
CA ARG A 138 8.47 6.53 -22.21
C ARG A 138 9.93 6.15 -21.96
N GLU A 139 10.82 7.13 -21.88
CA GLU A 139 12.23 6.91 -21.51
C GLU A 139 12.33 6.20 -20.16
N ARG A 140 11.59 6.69 -19.16
CA ARG A 140 11.57 6.08 -17.83
C ARG A 140 11.00 4.66 -17.83
N ALA A 141 10.00 4.39 -18.65
CA ALA A 141 9.43 3.04 -18.78
C ALA A 141 10.45 2.05 -19.36
N ILE A 142 11.25 2.48 -20.34
CA ILE A 142 12.34 1.67 -20.90
C ILE A 142 13.41 1.41 -19.83
N GLU A 143 13.86 2.45 -19.12
CA GLU A 143 14.83 2.30 -18.02
C GLU A 143 14.35 1.30 -16.96
N LEU A 144 13.06 1.30 -16.63
CA LEU A 144 12.48 0.38 -15.64
C LEU A 144 12.42 -1.07 -16.15
N LEU A 145 12.16 -1.27 -17.45
CA LEU A 145 12.17 -2.60 -18.06
C LEU A 145 13.60 -3.15 -18.12
N ASP A 146 14.57 -2.34 -18.53
CA ASP A 146 15.99 -2.75 -18.59
C ASP A 146 16.54 -3.21 -17.22
N LEU A 147 15.98 -2.71 -16.10
CA LEU A 147 16.34 -3.14 -14.75
C LEU A 147 15.87 -4.55 -14.39
N VAL A 148 14.84 -5.07 -15.08
CA VAL A 148 14.22 -6.37 -14.78
C VAL A 148 14.40 -7.42 -15.88
N GLY A 149 14.89 -7.02 -17.07
CA GLY A 149 15.26 -7.90 -18.19
C GLY A 149 14.26 -7.87 -19.33
#